data_AF-A0A419JA65-F1
#
_entry.id   AF-A0A419JA65-F1
#
_cell.length_a   1.000
_cell.length_b   1.000
_cell.length_c   1.000
_cell.angle_alpha   90.00
_cell.angle_beta   90.00
_cell.angle_gamma   90.00
#
_symmetry.space_group_name_H-M   'P 1'
#
loop_
_entity.id
_entity.type
_entity.pdbx_description
1 polymer ?
#
loop_
_entity_poly.entity_id
_entity_poly.type
_entity_poly.pdbx_seq_one_letter_code
_entity_poly.pdbx_strand_id
1 'polypeptide(L)'
;MKEAEPTQQLGRRDTYTPRDAAPVPGSVAARLNSSERVGAVPRSLKTRPNNSEEHLTPKPKGGGGQDLRVPVLNMRGEPLMPTTPRKARILLKQGKARVVSRTPFVIQLLYPTGENKQDITLGIDAGYSVIGYSAVTAKRELIAGELELRNDIRRLLEKRRKYRRDRRSRKWYRKPRFDNRRKKDGWLPPSLEHKLQSHIRLIERLKRILPITRVVVEVASFDTQKMQNPEIKGVEYQRGELAGYEVREYLLEKWGHKCAYCGKTDVPLEIDHIVPKSRGGSNRVSNLTIACHKCNQRKGNRTAEEFGYPEVQAKAKEPLRAAAFMNNIRWELVNRLGCDWTYGSITKYKREKLNLEKSHVNDAFVIAGGNSNHIRTGYVYKAKQVRRQNRSLFKANILKGGRKRRNTIKEVNGFRRFDKVLYGKLKCFIFALRTSGYFRLRDIEGNKIGASVNSKKLKLLERARGRIEEVIRATCAEPRGILAHG
;
A
#
# COMPACT_ATOMS: atom_id res chain seq x y z
N MET A 1 13.06 23.96 56.84
CA MET A 1 13.88 25.03 56.22
C MET A 1 15.06 24.36 55.50
N LYS A 2 15.05 24.42 54.16
CA LYS A 2 16.20 24.09 53.30
C LYS A 2 16.25 25.19 52.25
N GLU A 3 17.37 25.87 52.20
CA GLU A 3 17.61 27.11 51.45
C GLU A 3 17.57 26.87 49.93
N ALA A 4 16.97 27.82 49.21
CA ALA A 4 16.90 27.82 47.76
C ALA A 4 18.10 28.57 47.17
N GLU A 5 18.89 27.90 46.31
CA GLU A 5 19.98 28.54 45.56
C GLU A 5 19.44 29.51 44.49
N PRO A 6 20.14 30.62 44.19
CA PRO A 6 19.64 31.68 43.34
C PRO A 6 19.76 31.34 41.85
N THR A 7 18.67 31.48 41.11
CA THR A 7 18.62 31.40 39.65
C THR A 7 19.46 32.50 38.98
N GLN A 8 20.54 32.11 38.29
CA GLN A 8 21.28 32.98 37.37
C GLN A 8 20.39 33.46 36.21
N GLN A 9 20.11 34.77 36.17
CA GLN A 9 19.50 35.41 35.00
C GLN A 9 20.54 35.53 33.87
N LEU A 10 20.33 34.82 32.77
CA LEU A 10 21.13 34.99 31.55
C LEU A 10 20.62 36.21 30.77
N GLY A 11 21.46 37.24 30.69
CA GLY A 11 21.20 38.47 29.93
C GLY A 11 20.89 38.23 28.45
N ARG A 12 20.03 39.10 27.90
CA ARG A 12 19.58 39.12 26.51
C ARG A 12 20.81 39.29 25.59
N ARG A 13 21.11 38.31 24.74
CA ARG A 13 22.11 38.47 23.66
C ARG A 13 21.45 39.09 22.44
N ASP A 14 21.71 40.37 22.21
CA ASP A 14 21.39 41.04 20.96
C ASP A 14 22.40 40.60 19.88
N THR A 15 22.00 39.67 19.02
CA THR A 15 22.78 39.34 17.81
C THR A 15 22.29 40.20 16.64
N TYR A 16 22.80 41.43 16.54
CA TYR A 16 22.74 42.21 15.31
C TYR A 16 23.77 41.64 14.32
N THR A 17 23.31 41.08 13.21
CA THR A 17 24.18 40.66 12.11
C THR A 17 24.20 41.78 11.06
N PRO A 18 25.35 42.40 10.74
CA PRO A 18 25.43 43.43 9.71
C PRO A 18 24.96 42.90 8.35
N ARG A 19 24.24 43.70 7.58
CA ARG A 19 23.67 43.31 6.27
C ARG A 19 24.71 43.27 5.14
N ASP A 20 25.94 43.73 5.37
CA ASP A 20 26.93 43.97 4.31
C ASP A 20 28.23 43.18 4.49
N ALA A 21 28.12 41.86 4.68
CA ALA A 21 29.29 40.98 4.63
C ALA A 21 29.55 40.45 3.20
N ALA A 22 30.72 40.74 2.65
CA ALA A 22 31.15 40.33 1.31
C ALA A 22 31.20 38.79 1.14
N PRO A 23 30.80 38.24 -0.01
CA PRO A 23 30.84 36.80 -0.26
C PRO A 23 32.27 36.30 -0.50
N VAL A 24 32.73 35.35 0.33
CA VAL A 24 34.00 34.63 0.13
C VAL A 24 33.89 33.67 -1.08
N PRO A 25 34.83 33.68 -2.04
CA PRO A 25 34.82 32.75 -3.17
C PRO A 25 35.27 31.34 -2.73
N GLY A 26 34.41 30.34 -2.91
CA GLY A 26 34.77 28.93 -2.72
C GLY A 26 35.18 28.29 -4.05
N SER A 27 36.42 27.82 -4.11
CA SER A 27 37.09 27.23 -5.27
C SER A 27 36.38 25.99 -5.85
N VAL A 28 36.42 25.91 -7.18
CA VAL A 28 36.14 24.75 -8.04
C VAL A 28 37.51 24.05 -8.19
N ALA A 29 37.72 22.75 -7.98
CA ALA A 29 37.27 21.66 -8.83
C ALA A 29 37.67 20.29 -8.22
N ALA A 30 36.86 19.26 -8.49
CA ALA A 30 37.34 17.92 -8.83
C ALA A 30 36.23 17.21 -9.60
N ARG A 31 36.43 17.08 -10.92
CA ARG A 31 35.64 16.24 -11.82
C ARG A 31 36.05 14.78 -11.58
N LEU A 32 35.10 13.89 -11.42
CA LEU A 32 35.26 12.48 -11.80
C LEU A 32 34.06 12.07 -12.65
N ASN A 33 34.42 11.51 -13.79
CA ASN A 33 33.61 11.36 -14.98
C ASN A 33 32.58 10.24 -14.85
N SER A 34 31.48 10.48 -15.55
CA SER A 34 30.61 9.45 -16.10
C SER A 34 31.31 8.72 -17.24
N SER A 35 31.41 7.40 -17.16
CA SER A 35 31.62 6.53 -18.32
C SER A 35 30.87 5.23 -18.08
N GLU A 36 29.77 5.06 -18.81
CA GLU A 36 29.42 3.81 -19.50
C GLU A 36 28.11 4.05 -20.28
N ARG A 37 28.31 4.43 -21.54
CA ARG A 37 27.37 4.20 -22.63
C ARG A 37 28.00 3.10 -23.48
N VAL A 38 27.37 1.94 -23.58
CA VAL A 38 27.31 1.13 -24.82
C VAL A 38 26.00 0.34 -24.75
N GLY A 39 25.05 0.66 -25.62
CA GLY A 39 24.48 -0.35 -26.51
C GLY A 39 23.42 0.30 -27.38
N ALA A 40 23.80 0.57 -28.64
CA ALA A 40 22.91 1.01 -29.69
C ALA A 40 21.87 -0.09 -29.98
N VAL A 41 20.60 0.30 -30.13
CA VAL A 41 19.57 -0.55 -30.72
C VAL A 41 18.98 0.23 -31.90
N PRO A 42 18.91 -0.36 -33.10
CA PRO A 42 18.65 0.36 -34.32
C PRO A 42 17.22 0.90 -34.41
N ARG A 43 17.17 2.06 -35.07
CA ARG A 43 16.01 2.83 -35.45
C ARG A 43 15.16 2.01 -36.44
N SER A 44 14.04 1.46 -35.98
CA SER A 44 12.93 1.08 -36.88
C SER A 44 11.66 1.76 -36.41
N LEU A 45 11.25 2.75 -37.22
CA LEU A 45 9.89 3.27 -37.24
C LEU A 45 8.95 2.12 -37.63
N LYS A 46 8.11 1.68 -36.70
CA LYS A 46 6.81 1.10 -37.04
C LYS A 46 5.76 1.78 -36.17
N THR A 47 5.18 2.83 -36.74
CA THR A 47 3.85 3.31 -36.42
C THR A 47 2.91 2.11 -36.34
N ARG A 48 2.26 1.90 -35.21
CA ARG A 48 1.14 0.93 -35.15
C ARG A 48 -0.02 1.53 -35.94
N PRO A 49 -0.63 0.78 -36.87
CA PRO A 49 -1.75 1.29 -37.64
C PRO A 49 -2.95 1.58 -36.74
N ASN A 50 -3.64 2.68 -37.07
CA ASN A 50 -5.01 2.93 -36.65
C ASN A 50 -5.89 1.86 -37.30
N ASN A 51 -6.30 0.86 -36.53
CA ASN A 51 -7.48 0.08 -36.87
C ASN A 51 -8.59 0.43 -35.89
N SER A 52 -9.53 1.20 -36.42
CA SER A 52 -10.86 1.43 -35.92
C SER A 52 -11.70 0.18 -36.20
N GLU A 53 -11.73 -0.77 -35.27
CA GLU A 53 -12.79 -1.77 -35.24
C GLU A 53 -13.24 -2.02 -33.81
N GLU A 54 -14.55 -2.10 -33.69
CA GLU A 54 -15.29 -2.27 -32.46
C GLU A 54 -14.83 -3.51 -31.70
N HIS A 55 -14.66 -3.39 -30.39
CA HIS A 55 -14.89 -4.53 -29.50
C HIS A 55 -16.19 -4.28 -28.75
N LEU A 56 -17.29 -4.50 -29.46
CA LEU A 56 -18.49 -5.06 -28.87
C LEU A 56 -18.09 -6.44 -28.33
N THR A 57 -17.77 -6.53 -27.04
CA THR A 57 -17.62 -7.83 -26.41
C THR A 57 -18.95 -8.58 -26.56
N PRO A 58 -18.95 -9.86 -26.96
CA PRO A 58 -20.18 -10.64 -27.01
C PRO A 58 -20.80 -10.63 -25.61
N LYS A 59 -22.10 -10.33 -25.53
CA LYS A 59 -22.88 -10.62 -24.31
C LYS A 59 -22.72 -12.12 -24.06
N PRO A 60 -22.17 -12.57 -22.92
CA PRO A 60 -22.24 -13.98 -22.58
C PRO A 60 -23.71 -14.35 -22.49
N LYS A 61 -24.14 -15.27 -23.36
CA LYS A 61 -25.42 -15.95 -23.25
C LYS A 61 -25.30 -16.91 -22.06
N GLY A 62 -25.71 -16.44 -20.88
CA GLY A 62 -25.68 -17.21 -19.63
C GLY A 62 -25.89 -16.27 -18.44
N GLY A 63 -26.98 -16.46 -17.70
CA GLY A 63 -27.47 -15.57 -16.64
C GLY A 63 -26.62 -15.50 -15.36
N GLY A 64 -25.36 -15.05 -15.46
CA GLY A 64 -24.53 -14.64 -14.33
C GLY A 64 -24.55 -13.11 -14.15
N GLY A 65 -25.65 -12.58 -13.60
CA GLY A 65 -25.85 -11.14 -13.46
C GLY A 65 -24.81 -10.47 -12.56
N GLN A 66 -23.99 -9.60 -13.14
CA GLN A 66 -23.05 -8.73 -12.43
C GLN A 66 -23.80 -7.79 -11.46
N ASP A 67 -23.57 -7.93 -10.15
CA ASP A 67 -24.33 -7.23 -9.11
C ASP A 67 -23.60 -6.00 -8.56
N LEU A 68 -23.27 -5.04 -9.44
CA LEU A 68 -22.73 -3.75 -8.99
C LEU A 68 -23.78 -3.01 -8.15
N ARG A 69 -23.43 -2.63 -6.92
CA ARG A 69 -24.31 -1.86 -6.03
C ARG A 69 -23.85 -0.41 -5.93
N VAL A 70 -24.83 0.51 -5.88
CA VAL A 70 -24.61 1.96 -5.77
C VAL A 70 -24.88 2.39 -4.34
N PRO A 71 -23.86 2.84 -3.59
CA PRO A 71 -24.05 3.41 -2.25
C PRO A 71 -25.00 4.61 -2.27
N VAL A 72 -25.87 4.68 -1.27
CA VAL A 72 -26.92 5.70 -1.14
C VAL A 72 -26.78 6.38 0.21
N LEU A 73 -26.88 7.71 0.23
CA LEU A 73 -26.97 8.51 1.44
C LEU A 73 -28.38 9.08 1.60
N ASN A 74 -28.85 9.22 2.84
CA ASN A 74 -30.09 9.95 3.15
C ASN A 74 -29.91 11.47 2.98
N MET A 75 -30.96 12.26 3.19
CA MET A 75 -30.89 13.72 3.09
C MET A 75 -29.85 14.35 4.03
N ARG A 76 -29.60 13.74 5.20
CA ARG A 76 -28.60 14.17 6.20
C ARG A 76 -27.16 13.78 5.83
N GLY A 77 -26.97 12.96 4.80
CA GLY A 77 -25.66 12.47 4.39
C GLY A 77 -25.21 11.20 5.10
N GLU A 78 -26.11 10.51 5.80
CA GLU A 78 -25.85 9.26 6.50
C GLU A 78 -26.08 8.06 5.55
N PRO A 79 -25.31 6.97 5.69
CA PRO A 79 -25.38 5.85 4.76
C PRO A 79 -26.65 5.01 4.92
N LEU A 80 -27.27 4.68 3.79
CA LEU A 80 -28.38 3.74 3.65
C LEU A 80 -27.92 2.47 2.92
N MET A 81 -28.80 1.48 2.85
CA MET A 81 -28.55 0.29 2.04
C MET A 81 -28.35 0.65 0.56
N PRO A 82 -27.32 0.10 -0.11
CA PRO A 82 -27.03 0.43 -1.48
C PRO A 82 -28.09 -0.13 -2.44
N THR A 83 -28.24 0.53 -3.58
CA THR A 83 -29.29 0.25 -4.57
C THR A 83 -28.72 -0.30 -5.88
N THR A 84 -29.59 -0.71 -6.81
CA THR A 84 -29.16 -1.13 -8.14
C THR A 84 -28.83 0.08 -9.03
N PRO A 85 -27.92 -0.05 -10.01
CA PRO A 85 -27.61 1.02 -10.95
C PRO A 85 -28.82 1.48 -11.76
N ARG A 86 -29.79 0.58 -12.01
CA ARG A 86 -31.07 0.92 -12.64
C ARG A 86 -31.88 1.88 -11.77
N LYS A 87 -32.09 1.56 -10.50
CA LYS A 87 -32.84 2.41 -9.56
C LYS A 87 -32.13 3.73 -9.32
N ALA A 88 -30.80 3.73 -9.20
CA ALA A 88 -30.01 4.97 -9.09
C ALA A 88 -30.21 5.91 -10.30
N ARG A 89 -30.22 5.37 -11.53
CA ARG A 89 -30.49 6.16 -12.74
C ARG A 89 -31.89 6.76 -12.76
N ILE A 90 -32.90 5.98 -12.35
CA ILE A 90 -34.29 6.47 -12.27
C ILE A 90 -34.39 7.62 -11.28
N LEU A 91 -33.82 7.47 -10.08
CA LEU A 91 -33.83 8.52 -9.04
C LEU A 91 -33.15 9.81 -9.51
N LEU A 92 -32.02 9.69 -10.23
CA LEU A 92 -31.33 10.85 -10.80
C LEU A 92 -32.14 11.52 -11.92
N LYS A 93 -32.77 10.74 -12.81
CA LYS A 93 -33.62 11.27 -13.90
C LYS A 93 -34.85 11.99 -13.35
N GLN A 94 -35.39 11.52 -12.24
CA GLN A 94 -36.54 12.14 -11.56
C GLN A 94 -36.15 13.32 -10.65
N GLY A 95 -34.87 13.70 -10.55
CA GLY A 95 -34.43 14.78 -9.66
C GLY A 95 -34.54 14.45 -8.16
N LYS A 96 -34.81 13.18 -7.80
CA LYS A 96 -34.98 12.73 -6.39
C LYS A 96 -33.65 12.44 -5.69
N ALA A 97 -32.54 12.46 -6.42
CA ALA A 97 -31.21 12.23 -5.89
C ALA A 97 -30.18 13.12 -6.59
N ARG A 98 -29.03 13.35 -5.94
CA ARG A 98 -27.86 14.03 -6.51
C ARG A 98 -26.60 13.17 -6.40
N VAL A 99 -25.66 13.36 -7.32
CA VAL A 99 -24.37 12.66 -7.29
C VAL A 99 -23.43 13.31 -6.28
N VAL A 100 -22.92 12.53 -5.32
CA VAL A 100 -21.96 12.97 -4.30
C VAL A 100 -20.53 12.64 -4.70
N SER A 101 -20.32 11.45 -5.27
CA SER A 101 -19.03 10.98 -5.74
C SER A 101 -19.19 10.13 -6.99
N ARG A 102 -18.17 10.12 -7.84
CA ARG A 102 -18.15 9.32 -9.07
C ARG A 102 -17.36 8.02 -8.93
N THR A 103 -16.37 7.97 -8.03
CA THR A 103 -15.59 6.75 -7.73
C THR A 103 -15.37 6.58 -6.21
N PRO A 104 -16.13 5.71 -5.52
CA PRO A 104 -17.30 4.98 -6.01
C PRO A 104 -18.44 5.93 -6.41
N PHE A 105 -19.34 5.44 -7.27
CA PHE A 105 -20.51 6.22 -7.68
C PHE A 105 -21.50 6.24 -6.52
N VAL A 106 -21.64 7.38 -5.84
CA VAL A 106 -22.48 7.54 -4.65
C VAL A 106 -23.53 8.59 -4.93
N ILE A 107 -24.78 8.28 -4.61
CA ILE A 107 -25.91 9.20 -4.69
C ILE A 107 -26.41 9.57 -3.31
N GLN A 108 -27.00 10.75 -3.19
CA GLN A 108 -27.69 11.22 -1.99
C GLN A 108 -29.13 11.54 -2.35
N LEU A 109 -30.07 10.99 -1.57
CA LEU A 109 -31.49 11.26 -1.73
C LEU A 109 -31.83 12.67 -1.26
N LEU A 110 -32.82 13.27 -1.92
CA LEU A 110 -33.30 14.62 -1.63
C LEU A 110 -34.70 14.63 -0.98
N TYR A 111 -35.16 13.45 -0.57
CA TYR A 111 -36.44 13.24 0.10
C TYR A 111 -36.26 12.31 1.31
N PRO A 112 -37.13 12.41 2.33
CA PRO A 112 -37.03 11.59 3.53
C PRO A 112 -37.34 10.12 3.22
N THR A 113 -36.62 9.21 3.88
CA THR A 113 -36.78 7.76 3.71
C THR A 113 -36.62 7.04 5.03
N GLY A 114 -37.20 5.85 5.15
CA GLY A 114 -36.92 4.95 6.27
C GLY A 114 -35.44 4.52 6.35
N GLU A 115 -35.02 4.11 7.54
CA GLU A 115 -33.61 3.84 7.86
C GLU A 115 -33.30 2.35 8.14
N ASN A 116 -34.16 1.45 7.66
CA ASN A 116 -33.95 0.01 7.84
C ASN A 116 -32.63 -0.42 7.16
N LYS A 117 -31.71 -0.94 7.98
CA LYS A 117 -30.37 -1.38 7.59
C LYS A 117 -30.23 -2.87 7.83
N GLN A 118 -29.45 -3.53 6.98
CA GLN A 118 -29.01 -4.90 7.19
C GLN A 118 -27.57 -4.89 7.67
N ASP A 119 -27.16 -5.96 8.35
CA ASP A 119 -25.77 -6.10 8.77
C ASP A 119 -24.82 -6.18 7.59
N ILE A 120 -23.74 -5.41 7.70
CA ILE A 120 -22.66 -5.36 6.72
C ILE A 120 -21.35 -5.58 7.48
N THR A 121 -20.66 -6.67 7.13
CA THR A 121 -19.29 -6.93 7.61
C THR A 121 -18.29 -6.41 6.58
N LEU A 122 -17.34 -5.60 7.03
CA LEU A 122 -16.19 -5.13 6.25
C LEU A 122 -14.96 -5.96 6.59
N GLY A 123 -14.45 -6.73 5.63
CA GLY A 123 -13.16 -7.39 5.73
C GLY A 123 -12.03 -6.50 5.22
N ILE A 124 -10.95 -6.43 5.98
CA ILE A 124 -9.74 -5.67 5.65
C ILE A 124 -8.53 -6.59 5.67
N ASP A 125 -7.93 -6.80 4.49
CA ASP A 125 -6.57 -7.34 4.39
C ASP A 125 -5.57 -6.19 4.53
N ALA A 126 -5.01 -6.06 5.73
CA ALA A 126 -4.04 -5.05 6.08
C ALA A 126 -2.64 -5.44 5.59
N GLY A 127 -2.38 -5.26 4.30
CA GLY A 127 -1.07 -5.46 3.69
C GLY A 127 -0.14 -4.24 3.81
N TYR A 128 1.17 -4.45 3.65
CA TYR A 128 2.15 -3.37 3.76
C TYR A 128 2.04 -2.38 2.59
N SER A 129 2.00 -2.88 1.36
CA SER A 129 1.99 -2.05 0.15
C SER A 129 0.59 -1.82 -0.39
N VAL A 130 -0.32 -2.76 -0.16
CA VAL A 130 -1.67 -2.77 -0.69
C VAL A 130 -2.61 -3.16 0.44
N ILE A 131 -3.74 -2.49 0.53
CA ILE A 131 -4.83 -2.85 1.44
C ILE A 131 -5.95 -3.44 0.59
N GLY A 132 -6.33 -4.68 0.86
CA GLY A 132 -7.54 -5.28 0.31
C GLY A 132 -8.76 -4.94 1.17
N TYR A 133 -9.90 -4.69 0.55
CA TYR A 133 -11.15 -4.50 1.28
C TYR A 133 -12.34 -5.09 0.54
N SER A 134 -13.26 -5.67 1.29
CA SER A 134 -14.54 -6.16 0.79
C SER A 134 -15.61 -5.96 1.85
N ALA A 135 -16.79 -5.46 1.47
CA ALA A 135 -17.94 -5.36 2.37
C ALA A 135 -19.05 -6.29 1.90
N VAL A 136 -19.51 -7.15 2.79
CA VAL A 136 -20.49 -8.20 2.50
C VAL A 136 -21.70 -8.10 3.42
N THR A 137 -22.86 -8.45 2.85
CA THR A 137 -24.09 -8.79 3.56
C THR A 137 -24.23 -10.31 3.59
N ALA A 138 -25.22 -10.86 4.28
CA ALA A 138 -25.48 -12.30 4.29
C ALA A 138 -25.64 -12.98 2.90
N LYS A 139 -25.99 -12.22 1.86
CA LYS A 139 -26.29 -12.76 0.51
C LYS A 139 -25.35 -12.29 -0.59
N ARG A 140 -24.65 -11.18 -0.42
CA ARG A 140 -23.89 -10.54 -1.51
C ARG A 140 -22.77 -9.64 -1.02
N GLU A 141 -21.78 -9.49 -1.88
CA GLU A 141 -20.74 -8.49 -1.78
C GLU A 141 -21.24 -7.15 -2.33
N LEU A 142 -21.07 -6.07 -1.57
CA LEU A 142 -21.52 -4.73 -1.92
C LEU A 142 -20.43 -3.89 -2.59
N ILE A 143 -19.19 -4.06 -2.15
CA ILE A 143 -18.01 -3.37 -2.67
C ILE A 143 -16.77 -4.22 -2.47
N ALA A 144 -15.88 -4.21 -3.45
CA ALA A 144 -14.62 -4.92 -3.43
C ALA A 144 -13.52 -4.01 -4.00
N GLY A 145 -12.34 -3.97 -3.40
CA GLY A 145 -11.28 -3.12 -3.92
C GLY A 145 -9.93 -3.28 -3.25
N GLU A 146 -8.96 -2.59 -3.83
CA GLU A 146 -7.59 -2.54 -3.35
C GLU A 146 -7.08 -1.09 -3.32
N LEU A 147 -6.29 -0.76 -2.31
CA LEU A 147 -5.63 0.53 -2.15
C LEU A 147 -4.12 0.35 -2.09
N GLU A 148 -3.41 0.75 -3.13
CA GLU A 148 -1.95 0.84 -3.13
C GLU A 148 -1.50 2.04 -2.29
N LEU A 149 -0.73 1.76 -1.24
CA LEU A 149 -0.19 2.73 -0.29
C LEU A 149 1.12 3.36 -0.78
N ARG A 150 1.44 4.51 -0.20
CA ARG A 150 2.73 5.17 -0.48
C ARG A 150 3.89 4.51 0.24
N ASN A 151 4.77 3.89 -0.54
CA ASN A 151 6.03 3.31 -0.05
C ASN A 151 7.24 4.27 -0.06
N ASP A 152 7.08 5.49 -0.60
CA ASP A 152 8.18 6.45 -0.74
C ASP A 152 8.48 7.28 0.53
N ILE A 153 7.65 7.18 1.58
CA ILE A 153 7.73 8.00 2.79
C ILE A 153 9.06 7.82 3.53
N ARG A 154 9.52 6.58 3.71
CA ARG A 154 10.80 6.28 4.39
C ARG A 154 11.96 6.97 3.68
N ARG A 155 12.06 6.78 2.36
CA ARG A 155 13.08 7.41 1.51
C ARG A 155 13.03 8.94 1.61
N LEU A 156 11.84 9.54 1.66
CA LEU A 156 11.68 10.98 1.82
C LEU A 156 12.14 11.48 3.20
N LEU A 157 11.88 10.72 4.27
CA LEU A 157 12.35 11.02 5.63
C LEU A 157 13.87 10.90 5.74
N GLU A 158 14.46 9.87 5.14
CA GLU A 158 15.91 9.66 5.05
C GLU A 158 16.56 10.81 4.27
N LYS A 159 16.01 11.19 3.11
CA LYS A 159 16.47 12.35 2.33
C LYS A 159 16.42 13.65 3.16
N ARG A 160 15.32 13.89 3.88
CA ARG A 160 15.18 15.04 4.80
C ARG A 160 16.19 14.98 5.96
N ARG A 161 16.51 13.79 6.47
CA ARG A 161 17.51 13.59 7.51
C ARG A 161 18.91 13.90 6.98
N LYS A 162 19.28 13.37 5.81
CA LYS A 162 20.56 13.64 5.12
C LYS A 162 20.77 15.14 4.92
N TYR A 163 19.82 15.83 4.28
CA TYR A 163 19.93 17.29 4.08
C TYR A 163 20.05 18.11 5.37
N ARG A 164 19.51 17.63 6.49
CA ARG A 164 19.70 18.29 7.79
C ARG A 164 21.08 18.02 8.37
N ARG A 165 21.61 16.80 8.23
CA ARG A 165 22.97 16.46 8.66
C ARG A 165 24.00 17.24 7.85
N ASP A 166 23.91 17.21 6.53
CA ASP A 166 24.86 17.90 5.63
C ASP A 166 24.90 19.41 5.88
N ARG A 167 23.76 20.03 6.23
CA ARG A 167 23.72 21.46 6.56
C ARG A 167 24.37 21.75 7.91
N ARG A 168 24.14 20.89 8.91
CA ARG A 168 24.76 21.04 10.24
C ARG A 168 26.27 20.86 10.14
N SER A 169 26.75 19.82 9.46
CA SER A 169 28.18 19.59 9.31
C SER A 169 28.88 20.75 8.60
N ARG A 170 28.25 21.38 7.60
CA ARG A 170 28.86 22.46 6.82
C ARG A 170 28.70 23.87 7.39
N LYS A 171 27.58 24.18 8.05
CA LYS A 171 27.26 25.57 8.46
C LYS A 171 27.12 25.77 9.96
N TRP A 172 26.69 24.75 10.70
CA TRP A 172 26.28 24.88 12.11
C TRP A 172 26.51 23.55 12.83
N TYR A 173 27.78 23.21 13.07
CA TYR A 173 28.12 21.97 13.75
C TYR A 173 27.58 22.02 15.19
N ARG A 174 26.99 20.89 15.65
CA ARG A 174 26.54 20.70 17.03
C ARG A 174 26.66 19.23 17.38
N LYS A 175 27.30 18.92 18.53
CA LYS A 175 27.44 17.55 19.04
C LYS A 175 26.07 16.86 19.14
N PRO A 176 25.95 15.58 18.72
CA PRO A 176 24.70 14.82 18.88
C PRO A 176 24.31 14.74 20.37
N ARG A 177 23.04 15.04 20.67
CA ARG A 177 22.43 14.78 21.98
C ARG A 177 21.39 13.66 21.80
N PHE A 178 21.73 12.46 22.23
CA PHE A 178 20.86 11.28 22.07
C PHE A 178 19.79 11.23 23.17
N ASP A 179 20.15 11.65 24.39
CA ASP A 179 19.30 11.57 25.58
C ASP A 179 18.13 12.56 25.55
N ASN A 180 18.28 13.67 24.82
CA ASN A 180 17.20 14.65 24.59
C ASN A 180 16.11 14.15 23.62
N ARG A 181 16.13 12.89 23.22
CA ARG A 181 15.19 12.31 22.24
C ARG A 181 14.30 11.25 22.88
N ARG A 182 13.69 11.59 24.02
CA ARG A 182 12.62 10.78 24.60
C ARG A 182 11.44 10.72 23.63
N LYS A 183 10.98 9.51 23.32
CA LYS A 183 9.74 9.28 22.57
C LYS A 183 8.61 9.13 23.57
N LYS A 184 7.42 9.60 23.21
CA LYS A 184 6.21 9.33 23.99
C LYS A 184 5.92 7.82 23.96
N ASP A 185 5.21 7.35 24.97
CA ASP A 185 4.68 6.00 24.94
C ASP A 185 3.67 5.85 23.78
N GLY A 186 3.63 4.67 23.16
CA GLY A 186 2.86 4.42 21.93
C GLY A 186 3.35 5.18 20.69
N TRP A 187 4.55 5.79 20.73
CA TRP A 187 5.08 6.52 19.57
C TRP A 187 5.40 5.57 18.41
N LEU A 188 4.71 5.76 17.29
CA LEU A 188 5.04 5.12 16.04
C LEU A 188 5.95 6.00 15.17
N PRO A 189 6.96 5.42 14.50
CA PRO A 189 7.69 6.09 13.43
C PRO A 189 6.75 6.73 12.40
N PRO A 190 7.07 7.93 11.84
CA PRO A 190 6.15 8.60 10.92
C PRO A 190 5.76 7.81 9.66
N SER A 191 6.62 6.87 9.22
CA SER A 191 6.28 5.95 8.12
C SER A 191 5.25 4.90 8.54
N LEU A 192 5.29 4.46 9.81
CA LEU A 192 4.31 3.55 10.40
C LEU A 192 2.98 4.24 10.61
N GLU A 193 3.01 5.39 11.29
CA GLU A 193 1.81 6.17 11.56
C GLU A 193 1.10 6.50 10.24
N HIS A 194 1.84 6.80 9.16
CA HIS A 194 1.23 7.00 7.85
C HIS A 194 0.48 5.77 7.32
N LYS A 195 1.03 4.57 7.48
CA LYS A 195 0.37 3.32 7.04
C LYS A 195 -0.87 3.05 7.88
N LEU A 196 -0.76 3.09 9.21
CA LEU A 196 -1.88 2.91 10.13
C LEU A 196 -3.01 3.91 9.83
N GLN A 197 -2.69 5.20 9.74
CA GLN A 197 -3.65 6.25 9.39
C GLN A 197 -4.27 6.07 7.99
N SER A 198 -3.57 5.42 7.07
CA SER A 198 -4.14 5.13 5.74
C SER A 198 -5.18 4.02 5.79
N HIS A 199 -5.02 3.02 6.67
CA HIS A 199 -6.04 2.00 6.92
C HIS A 199 -7.26 2.62 7.59
N ILE A 200 -7.06 3.37 8.67
CA ILE A 200 -8.16 4.04 9.41
C ILE A 200 -8.98 4.93 8.47
N ARG A 201 -8.33 5.79 7.67
CA ARG A 201 -9.02 6.67 6.72
C ARG A 201 -9.75 5.94 5.60
N LEU A 202 -9.27 4.76 5.20
CA LEU A 202 -9.97 3.91 4.24
C LEU A 202 -11.26 3.38 4.87
N ILE A 203 -11.17 2.82 6.07
CA ILE A 203 -12.32 2.28 6.82
C ILE A 203 -13.35 3.37 7.10
N GLU A 204 -12.94 4.52 7.63
CA GLU A 204 -13.82 5.68 7.87
C GLU A 204 -14.49 6.19 6.59
N ARG A 205 -13.81 6.09 5.45
CA ARG A 205 -14.41 6.47 4.17
C ARG A 205 -15.46 5.45 3.74
N LEU A 206 -15.22 4.16 3.93
CA LEU A 206 -16.19 3.11 3.63
C LEU A 206 -17.41 3.22 4.55
N LYS A 207 -17.21 3.48 5.85
CA LYS A 207 -18.29 3.77 6.83
C LYS A 207 -19.13 5.00 6.46
N ARG A 208 -18.56 5.97 5.73
CA ARG A 208 -19.31 7.14 5.25
C ARG A 208 -20.21 6.88 4.05
N ILE A 209 -20.04 5.75 3.36
CA ILE A 209 -20.82 5.43 2.15
C ILE A 209 -21.68 4.18 2.33
N LEU A 210 -21.33 3.29 3.25
CA LEU A 210 -22.08 2.07 3.55
C LEU A 210 -22.36 1.98 5.06
N PRO A 211 -23.54 1.47 5.48
CA PRO A 211 -23.89 1.30 6.88
C PRO A 211 -23.19 0.06 7.46
N ILE A 212 -21.87 0.15 7.63
CA ILE A 212 -21.02 -0.96 8.09
C ILE A 212 -21.23 -1.16 9.59
N THR A 213 -21.69 -2.35 9.98
CA THR A 213 -21.95 -2.71 11.37
C THR A 213 -20.73 -3.37 12.01
N ARG A 214 -19.98 -4.18 11.26
CA ARG A 214 -18.82 -4.93 11.75
C ARG A 214 -17.60 -4.73 10.87
N VAL A 215 -16.42 -4.64 11.47
CA VAL A 215 -15.13 -4.59 10.77
C VAL A 215 -14.28 -5.75 11.25
N VAL A 216 -13.73 -6.53 10.34
CA VAL A 216 -12.83 -7.64 10.62
C VAL A 216 -11.50 -7.36 9.94
N VAL A 217 -10.41 -7.41 10.70
CA VAL A 217 -9.06 -7.17 10.19
C VAL A 217 -8.25 -8.47 10.24
N GLU A 218 -7.54 -8.78 9.17
CA GLU A 218 -6.54 -9.86 9.25
C GLU A 218 -5.35 -9.41 10.10
N VAL A 219 -5.10 -10.15 11.18
CA VAL A 219 -3.86 -10.10 11.96
C VAL A 219 -2.97 -11.24 11.48
N ALA A 220 -1.66 -10.99 11.31
CA ALA A 220 -0.80 -12.13 11.01
C ALA A 220 -0.63 -12.97 12.29
N SER A 221 -0.43 -14.25 12.05
CA SER A 221 -0.06 -15.28 13.02
C SER A 221 1.34 -15.11 13.61
N PHE A 222 2.20 -14.25 13.04
CA PHE A 222 3.63 -14.26 13.39
C PHE A 222 4.02 -13.17 14.37
N ASP A 223 3.85 -13.38 15.67
CA ASP A 223 4.56 -12.51 16.63
C ASP A 223 6.06 -12.79 16.54
N THR A 224 6.76 -12.02 15.70
CA THR A 224 8.20 -12.16 15.47
C THR A 224 9.02 -11.94 16.75
N GLN A 225 8.48 -11.20 17.72
CA GLN A 225 9.15 -10.95 19.00
C GLN A 225 9.04 -12.19 19.89
N LYS A 226 7.89 -12.86 19.91
CA LYS A 226 7.70 -14.18 20.56
C LYS A 226 8.45 -15.30 19.83
N MET A 227 8.53 -15.29 18.49
CA MET A 227 9.29 -16.28 17.70
C MET A 227 10.81 -16.13 17.82
N GLN A 228 11.31 -14.94 18.16
CA GLN A 228 12.73 -14.71 18.44
C GLN A 228 13.12 -15.12 19.87
N ASN A 229 12.14 -15.14 20.79
CA ASN A 229 12.31 -15.45 22.20
C ASN A 229 11.26 -16.50 22.65
N PRO A 230 11.40 -17.78 22.25
CA PRO A 230 10.48 -18.85 22.61
C PRO A 230 10.47 -19.21 24.12
N GLU A 231 11.37 -18.62 24.91
CA GLU A 231 11.51 -18.82 26.36
C GLU A 231 10.63 -17.88 27.20
N ILE A 232 9.88 -16.96 26.57
CA ILE A 232 8.88 -16.14 27.28
C ILE A 232 7.76 -17.09 27.73
N LYS A 233 7.70 -17.36 29.04
CA LYS A 233 6.67 -18.15 29.73
C LYS A 233 5.28 -17.51 29.60
N GLY A 234 4.71 -17.57 28.40
CA GLY A 234 3.29 -17.33 28.14
C GLY A 234 2.67 -18.66 27.77
N VAL A 235 1.82 -19.17 28.65
CA VAL A 235 1.10 -20.43 28.51
C VAL A 235 0.28 -20.39 27.21
N GLU A 236 0.18 -21.53 26.51
CA GLU A 236 -0.68 -21.87 25.33
C GLU A 236 -0.02 -22.01 23.95
N TYR A 237 1.14 -21.40 23.63
CA TYR A 237 1.65 -21.45 22.24
C TYR A 237 2.45 -22.73 21.88
N GLN A 238 2.84 -23.55 22.86
CA GLN A 238 3.74 -24.70 22.65
C GLN A 238 3.04 -26.05 22.41
N ARG A 239 1.70 -26.12 22.39
CA ARG A 239 0.97 -27.42 22.34
C ARG A 239 -0.17 -27.46 21.31
N GLY A 240 0.07 -27.06 20.07
CA GLY A 240 -0.91 -27.28 19.00
C GLY A 240 -0.25 -27.47 17.63
N GLU A 241 -0.84 -28.32 16.79
CA GLU A 241 -0.43 -28.57 15.39
C GLU A 241 -0.29 -27.28 14.54
N LEU A 242 -0.96 -26.20 14.95
CA LEU A 242 -0.91 -24.86 14.34
C LEU A 242 0.43 -24.12 14.53
N ALA A 243 1.18 -24.37 15.62
CA ALA A 243 2.42 -23.64 15.90
C ALA A 243 3.54 -23.93 14.88
N GLY A 244 3.61 -25.16 14.36
CA GLY A 244 4.56 -25.54 13.31
C GLY A 244 4.22 -24.93 11.96
N TYR A 245 2.92 -24.77 11.66
CA TYR A 245 2.43 -24.12 10.44
C TYR A 245 2.87 -22.66 10.38
N GLU A 246 2.82 -21.97 11.53
CA GLU A 246 3.09 -20.53 11.57
C GLU A 246 4.57 -20.20 11.35
N VAL A 247 5.48 -20.94 11.98
CA VAL A 247 6.92 -20.81 11.74
C VAL A 247 7.26 -21.11 10.28
N ARG A 248 6.62 -22.12 9.69
CA ARG A 248 6.82 -22.50 8.29
C ARG A 248 6.41 -21.39 7.32
N GLU A 249 5.21 -20.82 7.49
CA GLU A 249 4.74 -19.73 6.61
C GLU A 249 5.59 -18.47 6.73
N TYR A 250 5.99 -18.09 7.95
CA TYR A 250 6.93 -16.99 8.14
C TYR A 250 8.22 -17.20 7.34
N LEU A 251 8.79 -18.40 7.40
CA LEU A 251 10.01 -18.71 6.68
C LEU A 251 9.77 -18.76 5.16
N LEU A 252 8.67 -19.32 4.68
CA LEU A 252 8.33 -19.32 3.26
C LEU A 252 8.26 -17.90 2.70
N GLU A 253 7.59 -16.98 3.40
CA GLU A 253 7.54 -15.57 3.01
C GLU A 253 8.92 -14.91 3.06
N LYS A 254 9.70 -15.17 4.11
CA LYS A 254 11.06 -14.63 4.28
C LYS A 254 12.01 -15.05 3.17
N TRP A 255 11.90 -16.30 2.76
CA TRP A 255 12.79 -16.89 1.77
C TRP A 255 12.27 -16.70 0.35
N GLY A 256 11.03 -16.22 0.19
CA GLY A 256 10.42 -15.93 -1.11
C GLY A 256 9.95 -17.18 -1.83
N HIS A 257 9.43 -18.15 -1.07
CA HIS A 257 8.95 -19.45 -1.57
C HIS A 257 9.99 -20.20 -2.41
N LYS A 258 11.27 -20.06 -2.06
CA LYS A 258 12.38 -20.75 -2.71
C LYS A 258 13.31 -21.36 -1.69
N CYS A 259 13.98 -22.45 -2.08
CA CYS A 259 15.05 -23.04 -1.31
C CYS A 259 16.14 -21.98 -1.04
N ALA A 260 16.50 -21.81 0.24
CA ALA A 260 17.51 -20.83 0.66
C ALA A 260 18.91 -21.09 0.08
N TYR A 261 19.19 -22.35 -0.26
CA TYR A 261 20.48 -22.79 -0.80
C TYR A 261 20.47 -22.77 -2.34
N CYS A 262 19.63 -23.60 -2.97
CA CYS A 262 19.66 -23.75 -4.44
C CYS A 262 18.71 -22.81 -5.20
N GLY A 263 17.86 -22.04 -4.52
CA GLY A 263 16.97 -21.06 -5.14
C GLY A 263 15.75 -21.62 -5.90
N LYS A 264 15.55 -22.93 -5.95
CA LYS A 264 14.39 -23.57 -6.62
C LYS A 264 13.07 -23.22 -5.94
N THR A 265 12.03 -22.96 -6.74
CA THR A 265 10.67 -22.55 -6.33
C THR A 265 9.62 -23.67 -6.41
N ASP A 266 9.83 -24.66 -7.28
CA ASP A 266 8.82 -25.70 -7.60
C ASP A 266 9.19 -27.07 -7.00
N VAL A 267 9.56 -27.08 -5.72
CA VAL A 267 9.93 -28.29 -5.00
C VAL A 267 9.33 -28.26 -3.59
N PRO A 268 9.02 -29.42 -2.99
CA PRO A 268 8.66 -29.47 -1.58
C PRO A 268 9.75 -28.83 -0.72
N LEU A 269 9.31 -27.90 0.13
CA LEU A 269 10.16 -27.07 0.98
C LEU A 269 9.93 -27.42 2.46
N GLU A 270 11.04 -27.70 3.15
CA GLU A 270 11.14 -28.12 4.54
C GLU A 270 11.86 -27.04 5.37
N ILE A 271 11.63 -27.04 6.68
CA ILE A 271 12.36 -26.18 7.61
C ILE A 271 13.73 -26.82 7.88
N ASP A 272 14.80 -26.05 7.72
CA ASP A 272 16.17 -26.47 8.06
C ASP A 272 16.78 -25.53 9.12
N HIS A 273 17.62 -26.10 9.98
CA HIS A 273 18.38 -25.39 11.00
C HIS A 273 19.74 -24.96 10.46
N ILE A 274 19.97 -23.65 10.35
CA ILE A 274 21.19 -23.05 9.80
C ILE A 274 22.43 -23.49 10.59
N VAL A 275 22.35 -23.42 11.92
CA VAL A 275 23.19 -24.19 12.83
C VAL A 275 22.37 -25.41 13.26
N PRO A 276 22.80 -26.65 12.95
CA PRO A 276 22.06 -27.87 13.28
C PRO A 276 21.79 -28.05 14.77
N LYS A 277 20.67 -28.70 15.12
CA LYS A 277 20.34 -29.01 16.52
C LYS A 277 21.44 -29.80 17.24
N SER A 278 22.06 -30.75 16.56
CA SER A 278 23.17 -31.55 17.09
C SER A 278 24.40 -30.71 17.49
N ARG A 279 24.50 -29.47 17.00
CA ARG A 279 25.56 -28.51 17.33
C ARG A 279 25.04 -27.32 18.15
N GLY A 280 23.98 -27.53 18.93
CA GLY A 280 23.40 -26.49 19.80
C GLY A 280 22.54 -25.45 19.07
N GLY A 281 22.13 -25.72 17.84
CA GLY A 281 21.26 -24.85 17.06
C GLY A 281 19.89 -24.62 17.70
N SER A 282 19.54 -23.36 17.96
CA SER A 282 18.23 -23.00 18.51
C SER A 282 17.09 -23.20 17.50
N ASN A 283 15.86 -23.39 17.98
CA ASN A 283 14.63 -23.33 17.17
C ASN A 283 14.16 -21.88 16.90
N ARG A 284 14.99 -20.87 17.22
CA ARG A 284 14.64 -19.47 16.96
C ARG A 284 14.64 -19.23 15.46
N VAL A 285 13.72 -18.42 14.99
CA VAL A 285 13.59 -18.07 13.56
C VAL A 285 14.86 -17.42 12.98
N SER A 286 15.73 -16.84 13.81
CA SER A 286 17.05 -16.34 13.41
C SER A 286 18.05 -17.45 13.03
N ASN A 287 17.75 -18.70 13.37
CA ASN A 287 18.52 -19.91 13.07
C ASN A 287 17.77 -20.88 12.14
N LEU A 288 16.59 -20.51 11.64
CA LEU A 288 15.79 -21.35 10.75
C LEU A 288 15.78 -20.80 9.33
N THR A 289 15.72 -21.72 8.37
CA THR A 289 15.57 -21.45 6.95
C THR A 289 14.60 -22.41 6.30
N ILE A 290 14.32 -22.22 5.01
CA ILE A 290 13.55 -23.16 4.19
C ILE A 290 14.46 -23.75 3.11
N ALA A 291 14.51 -25.08 3.02
CA ALA A 291 15.34 -25.82 2.07
C ALA A 291 14.52 -26.90 1.36
N CYS A 292 14.91 -27.26 0.14
CA CYS A 292 14.38 -28.47 -0.48
C CYS A 292 15.02 -29.72 0.15
N HIS A 293 14.31 -30.84 0.12
CA HIS A 293 14.77 -32.10 0.72
C HIS A 293 16.22 -32.46 0.34
N LYS A 294 16.57 -32.35 -0.95
CA LYS A 294 17.94 -32.65 -1.45
C LYS A 294 19.02 -31.75 -0.83
N CYS A 295 18.74 -30.45 -0.67
CA CYS A 295 19.70 -29.53 -0.05
C CYS A 295 19.80 -29.76 1.45
N ASN A 296 18.66 -29.98 2.11
CA ASN A 296 18.58 -30.26 3.54
C ASN A 296 19.41 -31.51 3.90
N GLN A 297 19.19 -32.61 3.17
CA GLN A 297 19.93 -33.87 3.33
C GLN A 297 21.43 -33.71 3.05
N ARG A 298 21.80 -33.01 1.97
CA ARG A 298 23.21 -32.77 1.63
C ARG A 298 23.92 -31.92 2.68
N LYS A 299 23.25 -30.91 3.25
CA LYS A 299 23.83 -30.09 4.32
C LYS A 299 24.07 -30.94 5.57
N GLY A 300 23.07 -31.74 5.97
CA GLY A 300 23.18 -32.64 7.12
C GLY A 300 23.52 -31.90 8.40
N ASN A 301 24.56 -32.36 9.11
CA ASN A 301 25.04 -31.77 10.36
C ASN A 301 26.01 -30.59 10.18
N ARG A 302 26.17 -30.07 8.96
CA ARG A 302 26.98 -28.88 8.68
C ARG A 302 26.22 -27.59 8.92
N THR A 303 26.93 -26.52 9.28
CA THR A 303 26.36 -25.17 9.29
C THR A 303 26.13 -24.67 7.86
N ALA A 304 25.31 -23.63 7.69
CA ALA A 304 25.15 -23.01 6.37
C ALA A 304 26.46 -22.46 5.79
N GLU A 305 27.35 -21.97 6.65
CA GLU A 305 28.69 -21.51 6.28
C GLU A 305 29.56 -22.66 5.77
N GLU A 306 29.63 -23.78 6.50
CA GLU A 306 30.34 -25.00 6.09
C GLU A 306 29.75 -25.65 4.82
N PHE A 307 28.48 -25.39 4.55
CA PHE A 307 27.81 -25.84 3.33
C PHE A 307 28.07 -24.92 2.12
N GLY A 308 28.79 -23.81 2.31
CA GLY A 308 29.15 -22.86 1.25
C GLY A 308 28.14 -21.72 1.05
N TYR A 309 27.25 -21.48 2.02
CA TYR A 309 26.19 -20.46 1.96
C TYR A 309 26.21 -19.54 3.21
N PRO A 310 27.31 -18.84 3.50
CA PRO A 310 27.43 -17.97 4.67
C PRO A 310 26.38 -16.82 4.69
N GLU A 311 25.93 -16.38 3.51
CA GLU A 311 24.91 -15.35 3.35
C GLU A 311 23.53 -15.77 3.91
N VAL A 312 23.25 -17.08 3.98
CA VAL A 312 21.98 -17.61 4.54
C VAL A 312 21.89 -17.26 6.01
N GLN A 313 22.99 -17.36 6.76
CA GLN A 313 22.99 -17.02 8.18
C GLN A 313 22.83 -15.51 8.41
N ALA A 314 23.48 -14.68 7.59
CA ALA A 314 23.30 -13.22 7.64
C ALA A 314 21.84 -12.83 7.36
N LYS A 315 21.23 -13.40 6.31
CA LYS A 315 19.83 -13.17 5.94
C LYS A 315 18.85 -13.72 6.98
N ALA A 316 19.17 -14.82 7.65
CA ALA A 316 18.35 -15.35 8.74
C ALA A 316 18.34 -14.44 9.97
N LYS A 317 19.45 -13.77 10.26
CA LYS A 317 19.51 -12.74 11.31
C LYS A 317 18.75 -11.46 10.93
N GLU A 318 18.51 -11.21 9.65
CA GLU A 318 17.63 -10.12 9.23
C GLU A 318 16.17 -10.45 9.60
N PRO A 319 15.52 -9.68 10.49
CA PRO A 319 14.10 -9.89 10.72
C PRO A 319 13.34 -9.60 9.43
N LEU A 320 12.20 -10.27 9.21
CA LEU A 320 11.19 -9.77 8.28
C LEU A 320 10.67 -8.44 8.84
N ARG A 321 11.43 -7.36 8.59
CA ARG A 321 11.12 -6.00 9.07
C ARG A 321 9.78 -5.53 8.53
N ALA A 322 9.27 -6.12 7.46
CA ALA A 322 7.92 -5.89 6.98
C ALA A 322 6.89 -6.70 7.79
N ALA A 323 7.07 -8.01 8.00
CA ALA A 323 6.09 -8.85 8.71
C ALA A 323 5.98 -8.50 10.20
N ALA A 324 7.09 -8.44 10.94
CA ALA A 324 7.16 -8.03 12.35
C ALA A 324 6.45 -6.68 12.62
N PHE A 325 6.64 -5.77 11.68
CA PHE A 325 6.17 -4.41 11.73
C PHE A 325 4.71 -4.28 11.30
N MET A 326 4.28 -5.08 10.31
CA MET A 326 2.87 -5.18 9.95
C MET A 326 2.05 -5.82 11.05
N ASN A 327 2.61 -6.74 11.83
CA ASN A 327 1.88 -7.37 12.93
C ASN A 327 1.62 -6.39 14.06
N ASN A 328 2.61 -5.57 14.40
CA ASN A 328 2.40 -4.44 15.29
C ASN A 328 1.37 -3.43 14.73
N ILE A 329 1.37 -3.14 13.42
CA ILE A 329 0.34 -2.27 12.81
C ILE A 329 -1.04 -2.90 12.87
N ARG A 330 -1.16 -4.20 12.57
CA ARG A 330 -2.44 -4.92 12.54
C ARG A 330 -3.06 -4.96 13.94
N TRP A 331 -2.27 -5.29 14.95
CA TRP A 331 -2.71 -5.21 16.35
C TRP A 331 -3.03 -3.79 16.79
N GLU A 332 -2.19 -2.80 16.45
CA GLU A 332 -2.49 -1.40 16.74
C GLU A 332 -3.78 -0.93 16.03
N LEU A 333 -4.04 -1.41 14.81
CA LEU A 333 -5.25 -1.12 14.06
C LEU A 333 -6.49 -1.71 14.75
N VAL A 334 -6.41 -2.97 15.18
CA VAL A 334 -7.46 -3.65 15.95
C VAL A 334 -7.72 -2.90 17.26
N ASN A 335 -6.67 -2.59 18.02
CA ASN A 335 -6.77 -1.89 19.30
C ASN A 335 -7.36 -0.48 19.15
N ARG A 336 -6.93 0.29 18.14
CA ARG A 336 -7.45 1.65 17.91
C ARG A 336 -8.88 1.67 17.36
N LEU A 337 -9.29 0.64 16.63
CA LEU A 337 -10.64 0.57 16.05
C LEU A 337 -11.64 -0.16 16.94
N GLY A 338 -11.17 -0.95 17.91
CA GLY A 338 -12.01 -1.84 18.71
C GLY A 338 -12.78 -2.82 17.84
N CYS A 339 -12.13 -3.42 16.83
CA CYS A 339 -12.79 -4.25 15.83
C CYS A 339 -12.41 -5.73 15.94
N ASP A 340 -13.16 -6.59 15.26
CA ASP A 340 -12.88 -8.02 15.21
C ASP A 340 -11.62 -8.30 14.39
N TRP A 341 -11.06 -9.49 14.59
CA TRP A 341 -9.84 -9.91 13.93
C TRP A 341 -9.87 -11.39 13.55
N THR A 342 -9.04 -11.77 12.58
CA THR A 342 -8.87 -13.16 12.13
C THR A 342 -7.40 -13.44 11.81
N TYR A 343 -6.98 -14.70 11.96
CA TYR A 343 -5.64 -15.14 11.57
C TYR A 343 -5.55 -15.43 10.07
N GLY A 344 -4.37 -15.16 9.48
CA GLY A 344 -4.07 -15.43 8.07
C GLY A 344 -4.14 -16.92 7.69
N SER A 345 -3.85 -17.83 8.62
CA SER A 345 -3.97 -19.28 8.39
C SER A 345 -5.42 -19.69 8.12
N ILE A 346 -6.36 -19.12 8.88
CA ILE A 346 -7.80 -19.36 8.73
C ILE A 346 -8.32 -18.79 7.41
N THR A 347 -7.88 -17.58 7.03
CA THR A 347 -8.31 -16.95 5.78
C THR A 347 -7.78 -17.72 4.57
N LYS A 348 -6.54 -18.20 4.63
CA LYS A 348 -5.96 -19.05 3.59
C LYS A 348 -6.74 -20.35 3.39
N TYR A 349 -7.03 -21.08 4.46
CA TYR A 349 -7.81 -22.32 4.39
C TYR A 349 -9.20 -22.09 3.78
N LYS A 350 -9.90 -21.05 4.23
CA LYS A 350 -11.22 -20.67 3.68
C LYS A 350 -11.13 -20.28 2.20
N ARG A 351 -10.07 -19.57 1.80
CA ARG A 351 -9.85 -19.17 0.39
C ARG A 351 -9.65 -20.38 -0.51
N GLU A 352 -8.86 -21.36 -0.06
CA GLU A 352 -8.62 -22.61 -0.78
C GLU A 352 -9.91 -23.44 -0.90
N LYS A 353 -10.71 -23.54 0.18
CA LYS A 353 -12.03 -24.19 0.15
C LYS A 353 -13.01 -23.56 -0.85
N LEU A 354 -12.87 -22.26 -1.12
CA LEU A 354 -13.69 -21.53 -2.08
C LEU A 354 -13.12 -21.52 -3.51
N ASN A 355 -11.99 -22.20 -3.77
CA ASN A 355 -11.28 -22.18 -5.04
C ASN A 355 -10.98 -20.77 -5.56
N LEU A 356 -10.64 -19.83 -4.66
CA LEU A 356 -10.33 -18.45 -5.01
C LEU A 356 -8.82 -18.23 -5.17
N GLU A 357 -8.45 -17.55 -6.26
CA GLU A 357 -7.07 -17.11 -6.48
C GLU A 357 -6.58 -16.17 -5.38
N LYS A 358 -5.28 -16.23 -5.08
CA LYS A 358 -4.63 -15.35 -4.09
C LYS A 358 -4.65 -13.91 -4.61
N SER A 359 -5.41 -13.05 -3.94
CA SER A 359 -5.42 -11.60 -4.18
C SER A 359 -5.91 -10.88 -2.94
N HIS A 360 -5.43 -9.65 -2.72
CA HIS A 360 -5.86 -8.81 -1.59
C HIS A 360 -7.39 -8.63 -1.53
N VAL A 361 -8.05 -8.61 -2.68
CA VAL A 361 -9.52 -8.47 -2.77
C VAL A 361 -10.23 -9.76 -2.34
N ASN A 362 -9.74 -10.92 -2.77
CA ASN A 362 -10.32 -12.21 -2.38
C ASN A 362 -10.02 -12.53 -0.91
N ASP A 363 -8.83 -12.19 -0.42
CA ASP A 363 -8.48 -12.32 1.00
C ASP A 363 -9.42 -11.47 1.86
N ALA A 364 -9.64 -10.20 1.48
CA ALA A 364 -10.60 -9.32 2.14
C ALA A 364 -12.05 -9.84 2.14
N PHE A 365 -12.49 -10.51 1.07
CA PHE A 365 -13.81 -11.13 1.01
C PHE A 365 -13.95 -12.29 1.99
N VAL A 366 -12.92 -13.14 2.07
CA VAL A 366 -12.89 -14.26 3.01
C VAL A 366 -12.86 -13.76 4.46
N ILE A 367 -12.08 -12.71 4.73
CA ILE A 367 -12.03 -12.02 6.03
C ILE A 367 -13.42 -11.49 6.42
N ALA A 368 -14.18 -10.98 5.46
CA ALA A 368 -15.52 -10.46 5.70
C ALA A 368 -16.57 -11.56 6.01
N GLY A 369 -16.20 -12.85 5.90
CA GLY A 369 -17.12 -13.99 6.05
C GLY A 369 -17.76 -14.45 4.74
N GLY A 370 -17.21 -14.05 3.60
CA GLY A 370 -17.66 -14.48 2.29
C GLY A 370 -17.62 -16.00 2.10
N ASN A 371 -18.62 -16.53 1.39
CA ASN A 371 -18.75 -17.95 1.09
C ASN A 371 -19.28 -18.18 -0.35
N SER A 372 -19.40 -19.43 -0.77
CA SER A 372 -19.82 -19.82 -2.14
C SER A 372 -21.23 -19.36 -2.51
N ASN A 373 -22.11 -19.08 -1.54
CA ASN A 373 -23.48 -18.66 -1.78
C ASN A 373 -23.60 -17.14 -2.03
N HIS A 374 -22.51 -16.38 -1.87
CA HIS A 374 -22.54 -14.94 -2.07
C HIS A 374 -22.47 -14.55 -3.54
N ILE A 375 -23.31 -13.60 -3.93
CA ILE A 375 -23.20 -12.93 -5.23
C ILE A 375 -22.04 -11.93 -5.15
N ARG A 376 -21.00 -12.14 -5.98
CA ARG A 376 -19.83 -11.25 -6.12
C ARG A 376 -20.18 -10.05 -6.99
N THR A 377 -19.56 -8.89 -6.75
CA THR A 377 -19.88 -7.67 -7.52
C THR A 377 -19.48 -7.77 -8.99
N GLY A 378 -18.41 -8.53 -9.30
CA GLY A 378 -17.75 -8.54 -10.61
C GLY A 378 -16.98 -7.25 -10.93
N TYR A 379 -16.85 -6.32 -9.99
CA TYR A 379 -16.13 -5.06 -10.14
C TYR A 379 -15.19 -4.80 -8.97
N VAL A 380 -13.96 -4.40 -9.29
CA VAL A 380 -12.91 -4.09 -8.32
C VAL A 380 -12.57 -2.61 -8.39
N TYR A 381 -12.65 -1.95 -7.23
CA TYR A 381 -12.19 -0.58 -7.05
C TYR A 381 -10.69 -0.56 -6.83
N LYS A 382 -9.93 -0.17 -7.85
CA LYS A 382 -8.49 0.08 -7.72
C LYS A 382 -8.26 1.53 -7.30
N ALA A 383 -7.49 1.71 -6.24
CA ALA A 383 -7.07 3.02 -5.77
C ALA A 383 -5.56 3.04 -5.53
N LYS A 384 -4.94 4.18 -5.83
CA LYS A 384 -3.53 4.43 -5.53
C LYS A 384 -3.37 5.72 -4.76
N GLN A 385 -2.76 5.64 -3.59
CA GLN A 385 -2.52 6.79 -2.74
C GLN A 385 -1.42 7.67 -3.35
N VAL A 386 -1.72 8.95 -3.55
CA VAL A 386 -0.80 9.90 -4.16
C VAL A 386 -0.65 11.14 -3.28
N ARG A 387 0.50 11.79 -3.36
CA ARG A 387 0.68 13.08 -2.68
C ARG A 387 -0.29 14.12 -3.28
N ARG A 388 -0.99 14.87 -2.43
CA ARG A 388 -1.81 16.01 -2.90
C ARG A 388 -0.94 17.06 -3.60
N GLN A 389 0.13 17.48 -2.93
CA GLN A 389 1.12 18.40 -3.48
C GLN A 389 2.52 18.10 -2.93
N ASN A 390 3.53 18.63 -3.61
CA ASN A 390 4.90 18.57 -3.12
C ASN A 390 5.15 19.76 -2.18
N ARG A 391 5.44 19.46 -0.91
CA ARG A 391 5.73 20.47 0.13
C ARG A 391 7.13 21.10 0.01
N SER A 392 8.03 20.51 -0.77
CA SER A 392 9.35 21.11 -1.03
C SER A 392 9.17 22.27 -1.99
N LEU A 393 9.38 23.51 -1.53
CA LEU A 393 9.21 24.72 -2.32
C LEU A 393 10.11 24.76 -3.55
N PHE A 394 11.36 24.31 -3.39
CA PHE A 394 12.39 24.36 -4.42
C PHE A 394 12.91 22.96 -4.78
N LYS A 395 13.46 22.83 -5.98
CA LYS A 395 14.29 21.69 -6.36
C LYS A 395 15.63 21.76 -5.63
N ALA A 396 16.25 20.58 -5.45
CA ALA A 396 17.56 20.49 -4.79
C ALA A 396 18.67 21.09 -5.66
N ASN A 397 18.60 20.88 -6.97
CA ASN A 397 19.58 21.37 -7.94
C ASN A 397 19.41 22.89 -8.12
N ILE A 398 20.53 23.60 -8.04
CA ILE A 398 20.65 25.03 -8.31
C ILE A 398 20.92 25.17 -9.81
N LEU A 399 20.21 26.08 -10.48
CA LEU A 399 20.46 26.38 -11.90
C LEU A 399 21.75 27.20 -12.05
N LYS A 400 22.30 27.25 -13.27
CA LYS A 400 23.37 28.20 -13.60
C LYS A 400 22.92 29.62 -13.19
N GLY A 401 23.74 30.33 -12.41
CA GLY A 401 23.39 31.63 -11.83
C GLY A 401 22.73 31.60 -10.44
N GLY A 402 22.86 30.52 -9.67
CA GLY A 402 22.51 30.50 -8.23
C GLY A 402 21.01 30.39 -7.91
N ARG A 403 20.13 30.46 -8.91
CA ARG A 403 18.67 30.43 -8.72
C ARG A 403 18.15 29.01 -8.53
N LYS A 404 17.32 28.81 -7.50
CA LYS A 404 16.61 27.54 -7.27
C LYS A 404 15.26 27.54 -7.97
N ARG A 405 15.01 26.51 -8.78
CA ARG A 405 13.72 26.35 -9.47
C ARG A 405 12.62 25.95 -8.48
N ARG A 406 11.46 26.61 -8.56
CA ARG A 406 10.24 26.22 -7.81
C ARG A 406 9.81 24.80 -8.20
N ASN A 407 9.41 24.00 -7.22
CA ASN A 407 9.15 22.57 -7.40
C ASN A 407 7.72 22.25 -7.83
N THR A 408 6.77 23.13 -7.50
CA THR A 408 5.34 22.81 -7.56
C THR A 408 4.58 23.90 -8.28
N ILE A 409 3.96 23.52 -9.40
CA ILE A 409 2.84 24.23 -10.01
C ILE A 409 1.57 23.69 -9.34
N LYS A 410 0.76 24.56 -8.76
CA LYS A 410 -0.44 24.14 -8.01
C LYS A 410 -1.57 23.76 -8.96
N GLU A 411 -1.81 24.60 -9.97
CA GLU A 411 -2.93 24.51 -10.89
C GLU A 411 -2.55 25.21 -12.21
N VAL A 412 -3.05 24.72 -13.34
CA VAL A 412 -2.91 25.33 -14.67
C VAL A 412 -4.21 25.12 -15.42
N ASN A 413 -4.79 26.18 -15.99
CA ASN A 413 -6.03 26.15 -16.79
C ASN A 413 -7.16 25.38 -16.08
N GLY A 414 -7.29 25.58 -14.77
CA GLY A 414 -8.31 24.88 -13.98
C GLY A 414 -8.00 23.41 -13.67
N PHE A 415 -6.82 22.88 -14.00
CA PHE A 415 -6.43 21.48 -13.74
C PHE A 415 -5.31 21.34 -12.70
N ARG A 416 -5.41 20.29 -11.88
CA ARG A 416 -4.43 19.95 -10.85
C ARG A 416 -3.78 18.60 -11.13
N ARG A 417 -2.64 18.37 -10.47
CA ARG A 417 -1.98 17.06 -10.52
C ARG A 417 -2.89 16.01 -9.87
N PHE A 418 -3.02 14.89 -10.56
CA PHE A 418 -3.84 13.72 -10.24
C PHE A 418 -5.35 13.93 -10.41
N ASP A 419 -5.78 15.04 -11.04
CA ASP A 419 -7.16 15.16 -11.47
C ASP A 419 -7.48 14.04 -12.47
N LYS A 420 -8.65 13.43 -12.29
CA LYS A 420 -9.21 12.44 -13.21
C LYS A 420 -9.88 13.19 -14.35
N VAL A 421 -9.45 12.92 -15.57
CA VAL A 421 -9.89 13.61 -16.77
C VAL A 421 -10.32 12.61 -17.84
N LEU A 422 -11.20 13.07 -18.72
CA LEU A 422 -11.54 12.40 -19.95
C LEU A 422 -10.69 13.00 -21.07
N TYR A 423 -9.99 12.14 -21.81
CA TYR A 423 -9.22 12.49 -23.01
C TYR A 423 -9.74 11.64 -24.17
N GLY A 424 -10.51 12.25 -25.07
CA GLY A 424 -11.31 11.50 -26.05
C GLY A 424 -12.33 10.60 -25.34
N LYS A 425 -12.19 9.28 -25.49
CA LYS A 425 -13.01 8.27 -24.78
C LYS A 425 -12.30 7.65 -23.55
N LEU A 426 -11.03 8.01 -23.31
CA LEU A 426 -10.19 7.40 -22.28
C LEU A 426 -10.26 8.18 -20.96
N LYS A 427 -10.49 7.47 -19.86
CA LYS A 427 -10.34 8.01 -18.50
C LYS A 427 -8.88 7.91 -18.10
N CYS A 428 -8.30 9.01 -17.63
CA CYS A 428 -6.90 9.05 -17.23
C CYS A 428 -6.62 10.10 -16.15
N PHE A 429 -5.38 10.16 -15.67
CA PHE A 429 -4.96 11.06 -14.60
C PHE A 429 -3.82 11.98 -15.05
N ILE A 430 -3.84 13.23 -14.57
CA ILE A 430 -2.79 14.21 -14.85
C ILE A 430 -1.58 13.98 -13.94
N PHE A 431 -0.45 13.50 -14.45
CA PHE A 431 0.77 13.28 -13.66
C PHE A 431 1.72 14.48 -13.65
N ALA A 432 1.73 15.29 -14.70
CA ALA A 432 2.55 16.50 -14.77
C ALA A 432 1.80 17.67 -15.42
N LEU A 433 2.05 18.85 -14.87
CA LEU A 433 1.54 20.14 -15.31
C LEU A 433 2.69 20.94 -15.92
N ARG A 434 2.46 21.59 -17.05
CA ARG A 434 3.36 22.59 -17.64
C ARG A 434 2.65 23.94 -17.64
N THR A 435 3.39 25.01 -17.39
CA THR A 435 2.84 26.39 -17.41
C THR A 435 2.23 26.76 -18.74
N SER A 436 2.67 26.14 -19.85
CA SER A 436 2.12 26.32 -21.19
C SER A 436 0.72 25.71 -21.42
N GLY A 437 0.08 25.12 -20.41
CA GLY A 437 -1.23 24.47 -20.57
C GLY A 437 -1.18 23.06 -21.15
N TYR A 438 -0.01 22.43 -21.15
CA TYR A 438 0.18 21.05 -21.59
C TYR A 438 0.40 20.09 -20.42
N PHE A 439 -0.15 18.88 -20.55
CA PHE A 439 -0.23 17.89 -19.49
C PHE A 439 0.38 16.55 -19.89
N ARG A 440 0.90 15.83 -18.89
CA ARG A 440 1.30 14.42 -19.04
C ARG A 440 0.22 13.54 -18.41
N LEU A 441 -0.36 12.64 -19.20
CA LEU A 441 -1.44 11.76 -18.83
C LEU A 441 -0.96 10.32 -18.68
N ARG A 442 -1.48 9.62 -17.68
CA ARG A 442 -1.24 8.20 -17.43
C ARG A 442 -2.52 7.52 -16.95
N ASP A 443 -2.61 6.20 -17.09
CA ASP A 443 -3.63 5.38 -16.43
C ASP A 443 -3.32 5.22 -14.93
N ILE A 444 -4.09 4.38 -14.24
CA ILE A 444 -3.94 4.13 -12.80
C ILE A 444 -2.68 3.31 -12.48
N GLU A 445 -2.29 2.38 -13.37
CA GLU A 445 -1.07 1.58 -13.30
C GLU A 445 0.20 2.43 -13.52
N GLY A 446 0.05 3.56 -14.21
CA GLY A 446 1.13 4.50 -14.52
C GLY A 446 1.68 4.37 -15.94
N ASN A 447 1.06 3.61 -16.83
CA ASN A 447 1.40 3.57 -18.25
C ASN A 447 1.10 4.92 -18.91
N LYS A 448 1.90 5.24 -19.93
CA LYS A 448 1.82 6.54 -20.60
C LYS A 448 0.66 6.55 -21.60
N ILE A 449 -0.30 7.45 -21.39
CA ILE A 449 -1.38 7.74 -22.36
C ILE A 449 -1.00 8.90 -23.26
N GLY A 450 -0.46 9.99 -22.68
CA GLY A 450 -0.10 11.18 -23.44
C GLY A 450 1.08 11.91 -22.81
N ALA A 451 2.14 12.17 -23.59
CA ALA A 451 3.30 12.91 -23.08
C ALA A 451 3.06 14.42 -22.95
N SER A 452 2.24 14.99 -23.83
CA SER A 452 2.05 16.43 -24.00
C SER A 452 0.67 16.71 -24.61
N VAL A 453 -0.36 16.70 -23.77
CA VAL A 453 -1.76 16.92 -24.20
C VAL A 453 -2.20 18.33 -23.80
N ASN A 454 -2.80 19.06 -24.73
CA ASN A 454 -3.31 20.40 -24.48
C ASN A 454 -4.56 20.36 -23.58
N SER A 455 -4.65 21.30 -22.63
CA SER A 455 -5.80 21.47 -21.73
C SER A 455 -7.17 21.48 -22.41
N LYS A 456 -7.30 22.06 -23.61
CA LYS A 456 -8.56 22.14 -24.35
C LYS A 456 -9.13 20.77 -24.75
N LYS A 457 -8.28 19.74 -24.83
CA LYS A 457 -8.68 18.36 -25.18
C LYS A 457 -9.14 17.54 -23.96
N LEU A 458 -9.18 18.13 -22.77
CA LEU A 458 -9.47 17.45 -21.51
C LEU A 458 -10.79 17.92 -20.92
N LYS A 459 -11.60 16.97 -20.45
CA LYS A 459 -12.76 17.26 -19.61
C LYS A 459 -12.51 16.75 -18.20
N LEU A 460 -12.64 17.61 -17.20
CA LEU A 460 -12.49 17.22 -15.79
C LEU A 460 -13.63 16.29 -15.37
N LEU A 461 -13.29 15.15 -14.77
CA LEU A 461 -14.26 14.20 -14.21
C LEU A 461 -14.29 14.28 -12.68
N GLU A 462 -13.12 14.22 -12.04
CA GLU A 462 -12.98 14.26 -10.59
C GLU A 462 -11.71 15.00 -10.16
N ARG A 463 -11.81 15.78 -9.09
CA ARG A 463 -10.67 16.48 -8.49
C ARG A 463 -9.81 15.53 -7.65
N ALA A 464 -8.50 15.72 -7.69
CA ALA A 464 -7.55 14.96 -6.89
C ALA A 464 -7.77 15.13 -5.38
N ARG A 465 -7.96 14.01 -4.66
CA ARG A 465 -8.18 14.00 -3.20
C ARG A 465 -7.07 13.30 -2.39
N GLY A 466 -5.87 13.16 -2.97
CA GLY A 466 -4.75 12.43 -2.35
C GLY A 466 -4.74 10.93 -2.64
N ARG A 467 -5.54 10.52 -3.61
CA ARG A 467 -5.57 9.21 -4.25
C ARG A 467 -6.12 9.35 -5.66
N ILE A 468 -5.78 8.41 -6.53
CA ILE A 468 -6.39 8.22 -7.85
C ILE A 468 -7.14 6.90 -7.85
N GLU A 469 -8.29 6.84 -8.50
CA GLU A 469 -9.23 5.73 -8.32
C GLU A 469 -9.96 5.39 -9.61
N GLU A 470 -10.13 4.10 -9.85
CA GLU A 470 -10.83 3.55 -11.00
C GLU A 470 -11.60 2.29 -10.64
N VAL A 471 -12.67 2.02 -11.37
CA VAL A 471 -13.45 0.80 -11.27
C VAL A 471 -13.10 -0.05 -12.47
N ILE A 472 -12.62 -1.26 -12.22
CA ILE A 472 -12.25 -2.22 -13.26
C ILE A 472 -13.18 -3.41 -13.13
N ARG A 473 -13.63 -3.96 -14.25
CA ARG A 473 -14.37 -5.22 -14.25
C ARG A 473 -13.41 -6.33 -13.85
N ALA A 474 -13.77 -7.15 -12.86
CA ALA A 474 -13.02 -8.35 -12.56
C ALA A 474 -13.06 -9.21 -13.82
N THR A 475 -11.92 -9.44 -14.45
CA THR A 475 -11.82 -10.42 -15.53
C THR A 475 -12.12 -11.77 -14.89
N CYS A 476 -13.24 -12.39 -15.24
CA CYS A 476 -13.36 -13.83 -15.08
C CYS A 476 -12.18 -14.39 -15.89
N ALA A 477 -11.18 -14.98 -15.24
CA ALA A 477 -10.35 -15.93 -15.96
C ALA A 477 -11.33 -17.01 -16.44
N GLU A 478 -11.60 -17.05 -17.74
CA GLU A 478 -12.22 -18.23 -18.31
C GLU A 478 -11.31 -19.41 -17.94
N PRO A 479 -11.83 -20.49 -17.34
CA PRO A 479 -11.03 -21.68 -17.15
C PRO A 479 -10.56 -22.10 -18.53
N ARG A 480 -9.25 -22.09 -18.76
CA ARG A 480 -8.66 -22.74 -19.92
C ARG A 480 -9.04 -24.20 -19.82
N GLY A 481 -10.09 -24.58 -20.55
CA GLY A 481 -10.46 -25.97 -20.74
C GLY A 481 -9.24 -26.70 -21.27
N ILE A 482 -8.78 -27.66 -20.48
CA ILE A 482 -7.90 -28.72 -20.94
C ILE A 482 -8.70 -29.44 -22.02
N LEU A 483 -8.40 -29.17 -23.29
CA LEU A 483 -8.79 -30.06 -24.37
C LEU A 483 -8.00 -31.34 -24.16
N ALA A 484 -8.71 -32.37 -23.72
CA ALA A 484 -8.22 -33.73 -23.73
C ALA A 484 -7.79 -34.08 -25.15
N HIS A 485 -6.57 -34.59 -25.28
CA HIS A 485 -6.13 -35.29 -26.48
C HIS A 485 -7.00 -36.53 -26.66
N GLY A 486 -7.70 -36.58 -27.79
CA GLY A 486 -8.13 -37.81 -28.46
C GLY A 486 -7.25 -38.00 -29.69
#